data_AF-A0A062WN95-F1
#
_entry.id   AF-A0A062WN95-F1
#
_cell.length_a   1.000
_cell.length_b   1.000
_cell.length_c   1.000
_cell.angle_alpha   90.00
_cell.angle_beta   90.00
_cell.angle_gamma   90.00
#
_symmetry.space_group_name_H-M   'P 1'
#
loop_
_entity.id
_entity.type
_entity.pdbx_description
1 polymer ?
#
loop_
_entity_poly.entity_id
_entity_poly.type
_entity_poly.pdbx_seq_one_letter_code
_entity_poly.pdbx_strand_id
1 'polypeptide(L)' 'MSSDRPSTRGVIIRHTLTPLGDGRTAVVHRLEIAGPGVDEVGPELGPQISEDFPAAMADLFAAARLRGAAQGVSGS' A
#
# COMPACT_ATOMS: atom_id res chain seq x y z
N MET A 1 -30.68 -11.67 -14.83
CA MET A 1 -29.25 -11.32 -14.83
C MET A 1 -29.14 -9.82 -14.64
N SER A 2 -29.07 -9.34 -13.39
CA SER A 2 -28.78 -7.94 -13.09
C SER A 2 -27.30 -7.87 -12.76
N SER A 3 -26.51 -7.30 -13.66
CA SER A 3 -25.06 -7.20 -13.51
C SER A 3 -24.76 -6.17 -12.41
N ASP A 4 -24.21 -6.65 -11.31
CA ASP A 4 -23.66 -5.86 -10.23
C ASP A 4 -22.62 -4.86 -10.79
N ARG A 5 -22.97 -3.57 -10.81
CA ARG A 5 -22.04 -2.51 -11.20
C ARG A 5 -21.52 -1.86 -9.92
N PRO A 6 -20.20 -1.83 -9.64
CA PRO A 6 -19.70 -1.03 -8.54
C PRO A 6 -19.94 0.45 -8.87
N SER A 7 -20.89 1.05 -8.15
CA SER A 7 -21.26 2.47 -8.23
C SER A 7 -20.45 3.32 -7.23
N THR A 8 -19.52 2.69 -6.51
CA THR A 8 -18.89 3.26 -5.33
C THR A 8 -17.65 4.05 -5.73
N ARG A 9 -17.72 5.38 -5.58
CA ARG A 9 -16.53 6.22 -5.51
C ARG A 9 -15.67 5.70 -4.36
N GLY A 10 -14.43 5.30 -4.65
CA GLY A 10 -13.65 4.55 -3.69
C GLY A 10 -12.15 4.76 -3.87
N VAL A 11 -11.45 4.61 -2.75
CA VAL A 11 -9.99 4.59 -2.70
C VAL A 11 -9.57 3.18 -2.32
N ILE A 12 -8.71 2.58 -3.12
CA ILE A 12 -8.16 1.25 -2.88
C ILE A 12 -6.65 1.39 -2.67
N ILE A 13 -6.17 0.90 -1.54
CA ILE A 13 -4.74 0.76 -1.26
C ILE A 13 -4.39 -0.72 -1.33
N ARG A 14 -3.35 -1.05 -2.10
CA ARG A 14 -2.81 -2.42 -2.20
C ARG A 14 -1.32 -2.43 -1.92
N HIS A 15 -0.91 -3.38 -1.08
CA HIS A 15 0.49 -3.74 -0.87
C HIS A 15 0.75 -5.09 -1.55
N THR A 16 1.69 -5.12 -2.47
CA THR A 16 2.20 -6.37 -3.05
C THR A 16 3.58 -6.63 -2.49
N LEU A 17 3.74 -7.81 -1.87
CA LEU A 17 4.99 -8.25 -1.28
C LEU A 17 5.61 -9.32 -2.19
N THR A 18 6.86 -9.10 -2.60
CA THR A 18 7.59 -10.05 -3.43
C THR A 18 8.88 -10.45 -2.72
N PRO A 19 9.10 -11.75 -2.43
CA PRO A 19 10.36 -12.20 -1.85
C PRO A 19 11.49 -11.99 -2.86
N LEU A 20 12.62 -11.46 -2.40
CA LEU A 20 13.80 -11.23 -3.23
C LEU A 20 14.95 -12.23 -2.94
N GLY A 21 14.77 -13.11 -1.95
CA GLY A 21 15.87 -13.93 -1.41
C GLY A 21 16.64 -13.21 -0.30
N ASP A 22 17.50 -13.95 0.39
CA ASP A 22 18.35 -13.46 1.49
C ASP A 22 17.56 -12.76 2.63
N GLY A 23 16.33 -13.20 2.88
CA GLY A 23 15.44 -12.58 3.87
C GLY A 23 14.92 -11.19 3.48
N ARG A 24 15.08 -10.77 2.22
CA ARG A 24 14.60 -9.48 1.70
C ARG A 24 13.22 -9.61 1.04
N THR A 25 12.46 -8.52 1.13
CA THR A 25 11.12 -8.39 0.52
C THR A 25 11.03 -7.06 -0.21
N ALA A 26 10.67 -7.08 -1.48
CA ALA A 26 10.23 -5.90 -2.21
C ALA A 26 8.76 -5.62 -1.85
N VAL A 27 8.45 -4.34 -1.64
CA VAL A 27 7.07 -3.89 -1.37
C VAL A 27 6.67 -2.88 -2.41
N VAL A 28 5.59 -3.16 -3.13
CA VAL A 28 4.92 -2.21 -4.03
C VAL A 28 3.68 -1.70 -3.33
N HIS A 29 3.66 -0.41 -3.02
CA HIS A 29 2.50 0.30 -2.50
C HIS A 29 1.76 0.97 -3.66
N ARG A 30 0.46 0.68 -3.82
CA ARG A 30 -0.36 1.24 -4.90
C ARG A 30 -1.66 1.82 -4.35
N LEU A 31 -1.90 3.08 -4.68
CA LEU A 31 -3.17 3.76 -4.52
C LEU A 31 -3.92 3.74 -5.86
N GLU A 32 -5.22 3.43 -5.82
CA GLU A 32 -6.12 3.55 -6.96
C GLU A 32 -7.36 4.31 -6.54
N ILE A 33 -7.64 5.41 -7.26
CA ILE A 33 -8.85 6.22 -7.07
C ILE A 33 -9.76 5.88 -8.24
N ALA A 34 -11.01 5.51 -7.97
CA ALA A 34 -11.97 5.14 -8.99
C ALA A 34 -13.34 5.79 -8.75
N GLY A 35 -14.05 6.06 -9.84
CA GLY A 35 -15.42 6.57 -9.84
C GLY A 35 -15.62 7.79 -10.74
N PRO A 36 -16.86 8.30 -10.84
CA PRO A 36 -17.18 9.46 -11.66
C PRO A 36 -16.41 10.72 -11.24
N GLY A 37 -15.87 11.46 -12.21
CA GLY A 37 -15.14 12.72 -11.99
C GLY A 37 -13.72 12.53 -11.42
N VAL A 38 -13.14 11.33 -11.53
CA VAL A 38 -11.76 11.08 -11.09
C VAL A 38 -10.73 11.79 -11.96
N ASP A 39 -11.03 12.03 -13.24
CA ASP A 39 -10.10 12.71 -14.14
C ASP A 39 -9.92 14.18 -13.74
N GLU A 40 -10.95 14.78 -13.12
CA GLU A 40 -10.91 16.18 -12.65
C GLU A 40 -10.33 16.28 -11.24
N VAL A 41 -10.74 15.37 -10.34
CA VAL A 41 -10.40 15.44 -8.91
C VAL A 41 -9.10 14.70 -8.58
N GLY A 42 -8.73 13.69 -9.39
CA GLY A 42 -7.55 12.85 -9.20
C GLY A 42 -6.22 13.61 -9.16
N PRO A 43 -5.96 14.56 -10.07
CA PRO A 43 -4.74 15.37 -10.04
C PRO A 43 -4.59 16.23 -8.77
N GLU A 44 -5.69 16.62 -8.13
CA GLU A 44 -5.68 17.40 -6.89
C GLU A 44 -5.58 16.51 -5.64
N LEU A 45 -6.42 15.47 -5.56
CA LEU A 45 -6.45 14.56 -4.41
C LEU A 45 -5.28 13.59 -4.37
N GLY A 46 -4.77 13.15 -5.52
CA GLY A 46 -3.69 12.17 -5.61
C GLY A 46 -2.46 12.58 -4.82
N PRO A 47 -1.89 13.78 -5.07
CA PRO A 47 -0.76 14.30 -4.30
C PRO A 47 -1.05 14.40 -2.81
N GLN A 48 -2.21 14.95 -2.41
CA GLN A 48 -2.58 15.12 -1.00
C GLN A 48 -2.71 13.79 -0.25
N ILE A 49 -3.26 12.77 -0.90
CA ILE A 49 -3.39 11.42 -0.31
C ILE A 49 -2.03 10.72 -0.28
N SER A 50 -1.16 10.96 -1.26
CA SER A 50 0.12 10.25 -1.41
C SER A 50 1.31 10.92 -0.71
N GLU A 51 1.14 12.14 -0.19
CA GLU A 51 2.20 12.94 0.43
C GLU A 51 2.85 12.23 1.62
N ASP A 52 2.04 11.52 2.41
CA ASP A 52 2.49 10.82 3.61
C ASP A 52 3.02 9.40 3.34
N PHE A 53 2.86 8.87 2.11
CA PHE A 53 3.26 7.50 1.78
C PHE A 53 4.73 7.21 2.06
N PRO A 54 5.70 8.08 1.74
CA PRO A 54 7.10 7.82 2.05
C PRO A 54 7.34 7.64 3.56
N ALA A 55 6.71 8.46 4.39
CA ALA A 55 6.82 8.37 5.84
C ALA A 55 6.13 7.11 6.38
N ALA A 56 4.91 6.83 5.95
CA ALA A 56 4.16 5.64 6.35
C ALA A 56 4.90 4.33 5.97
N MET A 57 5.50 4.27 4.78
CA MET A 57 6.29 3.12 4.34
C MET A 57 7.60 2.98 5.13
N ALA A 58 8.24 4.09 5.50
CA ALA A 58 9.43 4.07 6.36
C ALA A 58 9.12 3.48 7.74
N ASP A 59 8.02 3.91 8.36
CA ASP A 59 7.54 3.41 9.65
C ASP A 59 7.18 1.93 9.57
N LEU A 60 6.47 1.52 8.51
CA LEU A 60 6.16 0.12 8.25
C LEU A 60 7.43 -0.73 8.17
N PHE A 61 8.44 -0.27 7.41
CA PHE A 61 9.70 -0.99 7.27
C PHE A 61 10.51 -1.02 8.57
N ALA A 62 10.47 0.05 9.37
CA ALA A 62 11.10 0.07 10.69
C ALA A 62 10.47 -0.98 11.62
N ALA A 63 9.14 -0.99 11.71
CA ALA A 63 8.40 -1.98 12.49
C ALA A 63 8.66 -3.42 12.02
N ALA A 64 8.69 -3.66 10.71
CA ALA A 64 8.98 -4.97 10.15
C ALA A 64 10.39 -5.47 10.50
N ARG A 65 11.40 -4.59 10.48
CA ARG A 65 12.78 -4.94 10.88
C ARG A 65 12.86 -5.31 12.36
N LEU A 66 12.20 -4.54 13.23
CA LEU A 66 12.15 -4.83 14.67
C LEU A 66 11.48 -6.19 14.93
N ARG A 67 10.38 -6.49 14.22
CA ARG A 67 9.69 -7.78 14.32
C ARG A 67 10.56 -8.94 13.81
N GLY A 68 11.25 -8.76 12.69
CA GLY A 68 12.16 -9.75 12.13
C GLY A 68 13.34 -10.06 13.06
N ALA A 69 13.92 -9.03 13.67
CA ALA A 69 15.00 -9.19 14.66
C ALA A 69 14.55 -9.98 15.90
N ALA A 70 13.36 -9.69 16.43
CA ALA A 70 12.80 -10.42 17.57
C ALA A 70 12.51 -11.91 17.24
N GLN A 71 12.09 -12.21 16.00
CA GLN A 71 11.80 -13.59 15.56
C GLN A 71 13.08 -14.41 15.30
N GLY A 72 14.19 -13.75 14.92
CA GLY A 72 15.48 -14.40 14.69
C GLY A 72 16.24 -14.81 15.98
N VAL A 73 15.92 -14.19 17.13
CA VAL A 73 16.57 -14.48 18.41
C VAL A 73 15.98 -15.70 19.11
N SER A 74 14.76 -16.14 18.74
CA SER A 74 14.09 -17.29 19.36
C SER A 74 14.45 -18.65 18.74
N GLY A 75 15.33 -18.68 17.72
CA GLY A 75 15.66 -19.88 16.94
C GLY A 75 17.11 -20.36 17.05
N SER A 76 17.89 -19.88 18.03
CA SER A 76 19.26 -20.34 18.29
C SER A 76 19.37 -21.12 19.59
#